data_AF-A0A962FEN6-F1
#
_entry.id   AF-A0A962FEN6-F1
#
_cell.length_a   1.000
_cell.length_b   1.000
_cell.length_c   1.000
_cell.angle_alpha   90.00
_cell.angle_beta   90.00
_cell.angle_gamma   90.00
#
_symmetry.space_group_name_H-M   'P 1'
#
loop_
_entity.id
_entity.type
_entity.pdbx_description
1 polymer ?
#
loop_
_entity_poly.entity_id
_entity_poly.type
_entity_poly.pdbx_seq_one_letter_code
_entity_poly.pdbx_strand_id
1 'polypeptide(L)'
;MSSSARPIRSARSRSMARGSALDMRLDRSNPAWGARLLFFRCGDLVVEIAHELKGGVSQKPDWFGGLSWRVPDIAATRDRLLSAGRNLSETRKGRRPGSHVCTLRDGTANVPTILLGLDG
;
A
#
# COMPACT_ATOMS: atom_id res chain seq x y z
N MET A 1 2.42 -12.94 -46.39
CA MET A 1 1.25 -13.38 -45.62
C MET A 1 1.17 -12.54 -44.35
N SER A 2 0.12 -11.70 -44.26
CA SER A 2 -0.62 -11.19 -43.09
C SER A 2 0.14 -10.84 -41.79
N SER A 3 0.30 -9.57 -41.36
CA SER A 3 -0.69 -8.59 -40.87
C SER A 3 -1.23 -8.84 -39.45
N SER A 4 -0.90 -7.87 -38.57
CA SER A 4 -1.78 -7.21 -37.57
C SER A 4 -2.06 -7.79 -36.17
N ALA A 5 -2.01 -6.84 -35.24
CA ALA A 5 -2.80 -6.67 -34.01
C ALA A 5 -2.29 -7.22 -32.66
N ARG A 6 -1.88 -6.28 -31.80
CA ARG A 6 -2.10 -6.36 -30.35
C ARG A 6 -3.61 -6.46 -30.06
N PRO A 7 -4.04 -7.19 -29.03
CA PRO A 7 -5.24 -6.84 -28.29
C PRO A 7 -4.87 -6.08 -27.01
N ILE A 8 -5.36 -4.85 -26.94
CA ILE A 8 -5.69 -4.13 -25.71
C ILE A 8 -6.97 -4.76 -25.13
N ARG A 9 -7.09 -4.74 -23.79
CA ARG A 9 -8.26 -5.09 -22.95
C ARG A 9 -8.64 -6.57 -22.81
N SER A 10 -8.50 -7.06 -21.59
CA SER A 10 -9.53 -7.88 -20.95
C SER A 10 -10.09 -7.13 -19.75
N ALA A 11 -11.01 -6.21 -20.02
CA ALA A 11 -12.04 -5.88 -19.04
C ALA A 11 -13.16 -6.91 -19.24
N ARG A 12 -13.30 -7.86 -18.31
CA ARG A 12 -14.56 -8.56 -18.05
C ARG A 12 -14.85 -8.46 -16.56
N SER A 13 -15.50 -7.36 -16.22
CA SER A 13 -16.44 -7.30 -15.11
C SER A 13 -17.57 -8.30 -15.39
N ARG A 14 -17.80 -9.25 -14.48
CA ARG A 14 -19.10 -9.90 -14.33
C ARG A 14 -19.26 -10.39 -12.89
N SER A 15 -20.09 -9.63 -12.17
CA SER A 15 -21.06 -10.07 -11.16
C SER A 15 -20.65 -11.27 -10.32
N MET A 16 -20.22 -11.01 -9.08
CA MET A 16 -20.30 -11.98 -8.00
C MET A 16 -21.24 -11.42 -6.93
N ALA A 17 -22.05 -12.31 -6.38
CA ALA A 17 -23.27 -12.08 -5.60
C ALA A 17 -23.17 -11.01 -4.49
N ARG A 18 -24.32 -10.43 -4.13
CA ARG A 18 -24.54 -9.44 -3.05
C ARG A 18 -23.52 -9.60 -1.90
N GLY A 19 -22.49 -8.75 -1.82
CA GLY A 19 -21.55 -8.76 -0.68
C GLY A 19 -20.12 -8.22 -0.83
N SER A 20 -19.61 -7.77 -1.97
CA SER A 20 -18.18 -7.42 -2.09
C SER A 20 -17.88 -5.93 -1.85
N ALA A 21 -17.54 -5.55 -0.61
CA ALA A 21 -17.04 -4.21 -0.27
C ALA A 21 -15.60 -3.93 -0.78
N LEU A 22 -14.91 -4.95 -1.31
CA LEU A 22 -13.50 -4.90 -1.69
C LEU A 22 -13.33 -5.08 -3.20
N ASP A 23 -12.82 -4.05 -3.87
CA ASP A 23 -12.53 -4.02 -5.31
C ASP A 23 -11.02 -4.16 -5.55
N MET A 24 -10.57 -5.27 -6.13
CA MET A 24 -9.13 -5.54 -6.34
C MET A 24 -8.53 -4.60 -7.38
N ARG A 25 -7.48 -3.86 -7.00
CA ARG A 25 -6.79 -2.86 -7.83
C ARG A 25 -5.38 -3.27 -8.26
N LEU A 26 -4.69 -4.10 -7.47
CA LEU A 26 -3.36 -4.57 -7.80
C LEU A 26 -3.14 -5.98 -7.27
N ASP A 27 -2.45 -6.78 -8.07
CA ASP A 27 -1.82 -8.04 -7.68
C ASP A 27 -0.43 -8.05 -8.29
N ARG A 28 0.61 -8.04 -7.45
CA ARG A 28 1.99 -7.95 -7.92
C ARG A 28 2.95 -8.67 -6.99
N SER A 29 3.72 -9.59 -7.56
CA SER A 29 4.92 -10.16 -6.93
C SER A 29 6.15 -9.28 -7.20
N ASN A 30 6.95 -9.03 -6.18
CA ASN A 30 8.26 -8.40 -6.29
C ASN A 30 9.34 -9.24 -5.59
N PRO A 31 10.11 -10.06 -6.34
CA PRO A 31 11.16 -10.91 -5.78
C PRO A 31 12.27 -10.13 -5.05
N ALA A 32 12.58 -8.90 -5.48
CA ALA A 32 13.63 -8.09 -4.86
C ALA A 32 13.33 -7.73 -3.40
N TRP A 33 12.05 -7.68 -3.02
CA TRP A 33 11.61 -7.46 -1.63
C TRP A 33 10.92 -8.70 -1.03
N GLY A 34 10.96 -9.83 -1.73
CA GLY A 34 10.45 -11.11 -1.23
C GLY A 34 8.94 -11.18 -0.97
N ALA A 35 8.13 -10.32 -1.59
CA ALA A 35 6.71 -10.21 -1.28
C ALA A 35 5.80 -10.15 -2.51
N ARG A 36 4.61 -10.72 -2.39
CA ARG A 36 3.44 -10.46 -3.25
C ARG A 36 2.51 -9.49 -2.52
N LEU A 37 2.12 -8.43 -3.20
CA LEU A 37 1.20 -7.43 -2.68
C LEU A 37 -0.11 -7.47 -3.44
N LEU A 38 -1.21 -7.51 -2.70
CA LEU A 38 -2.57 -7.37 -3.19
C LEU A 38 -3.13 -6.07 -2.64
N PHE A 39 -3.74 -5.25 -3.49
CA PHE A 39 -4.41 -4.02 -3.06
C PHE A 39 -5.89 -4.08 -3.42
N PHE A 40 -6.74 -3.78 -2.47
CA PHE A 40 -8.18 -3.68 -2.64
C PHE A 40 -8.65 -2.29 -2.26
N ARG A 41 -9.59 -1.72 -3.02
CA ARG A 41 -10.28 -0.50 -2.66
C ARG A 41 -11.52 -0.84 -1.83
N CYS A 42 -11.69 -0.13 -0.72
CA CYS A 42 -12.85 -0.19 0.18
C CYS A 42 -13.31 1.24 0.47
N GLY A 43 -14.26 1.76 -0.32
CA GLY A 43 -14.58 3.19 -0.29
C GLY A 43 -13.37 4.04 -0.65
N ASP A 44 -12.92 4.89 0.28
CA ASP A 44 -11.71 5.71 0.14
C ASP A 44 -10.45 5.09 0.76
N LEU A 45 -10.60 3.93 1.39
CA LEU A 45 -9.49 3.17 1.94
C LEU A 45 -8.91 2.21 0.89
N VAL A 46 -7.63 1.93 1.07
CA VAL A 46 -6.95 0.85 0.37
C VAL A 46 -6.49 -0.17 1.40
N VAL A 47 -6.93 -1.41 1.23
CA VAL A 47 -6.47 -2.55 2.02
C VAL A 47 -5.32 -3.20 1.26
N GLU A 48 -4.14 -3.23 1.87
CA GLU A 48 -2.95 -3.92 1.36
C GLU A 48 -2.78 -5.24 2.10
N ILE A 49 -2.63 -6.34 1.33
CA ILE A 49 -2.23 -7.64 1.85
C ILE A 49 -0.85 -7.95 1.32
N ALA A 50 0.10 -8.20 2.23
CA ALA A 50 1.45 -8.61 1.89
C ALA A 50 1.65 -10.08 2.23
N HIS A 51 2.02 -10.87 1.23
CA HIS A 51 2.35 -12.29 1.37
C HIS A 51 3.84 -12.51 1.08
N GLU A 52 4.54 -13.16 2.00
CA GLU A 52 5.95 -13.52 1.79
C GLU A 52 6.07 -14.62 0.72
N LEU A 53 6.90 -14.41 -0.29
CA LEU A 53 7.07 -15.36 -1.38
C LEU A 53 7.79 -16.65 -0.97
N LYS A 54 8.69 -16.58 0.03
CA LYS A 54 9.47 -17.73 0.51
C LYS A 54 8.71 -18.60 1.52
N GLY A 55 7.80 -18.00 2.29
CA GLY A 55 7.10 -18.67 3.37
C GLY A 55 6.01 -19.64 2.91
N GLY A 56 5.55 -19.52 1.66
CA GLY A 56 4.44 -20.33 1.13
C GLY A 56 3.12 -20.09 1.86
N VAL A 57 2.10 -20.87 1.51
CA VAL A 57 0.79 -20.80 2.16
C VAL A 57 0.88 -21.39 3.57
N SER A 58 0.38 -20.66 4.57
CA SER A 58 0.32 -21.09 5.97
C SER A 58 -1.11 -21.07 6.49
N GLN A 59 -1.37 -21.88 7.51
CA GLN A 59 -2.63 -21.86 8.29
C GLN A 59 -2.50 -20.99 9.55
N LYS A 60 -1.37 -20.29 9.72
CA LYS A 60 -1.21 -19.33 10.82
C LYS A 60 -2.19 -18.16 10.62
N PRO A 61 -2.69 -17.56 11.72
CA PRO A 61 -3.52 -16.37 11.61
C PRO A 61 -2.80 -15.24 10.86
N ASP A 62 -3.57 -14.49 10.07
CA ASP A 62 -3.12 -13.20 9.56
C ASP A 62 -2.92 -12.21 10.72
N TRP A 63 -2.04 -11.23 10.51
CA TRP A 63 -1.76 -10.20 11.49
C TRP A 63 -1.86 -8.81 10.85
N PHE A 64 -2.28 -7.83 11.64
CA PHE A 64 -2.38 -6.46 11.17
C PHE A 64 -1.01 -5.78 11.21
N GLY A 65 -0.49 -5.44 10.03
CA GLY A 65 0.88 -4.90 9.90
C GLY A 65 1.05 -3.41 10.17
N GLY A 66 -0.06 -2.66 10.24
CA GLY A 66 -0.02 -1.24 10.53
C GLY A 66 -0.88 -0.41 9.58
N LEU A 67 -0.79 0.91 9.75
CA LEU A 67 -1.57 1.89 9.00
C LEU A 67 -0.66 2.85 8.25
N SER A 68 -1.04 3.19 7.03
CA SER A 68 -0.37 4.19 6.21
C SER A 68 -1.30 5.37 5.95
N TRP A 69 -0.83 6.60 6.20
CA TRP A 69 -1.56 7.82 5.88
C TRP A 69 -0.92 8.49 4.67
N ARG A 70 -1.71 8.74 3.62
CA ARG A 70 -1.25 9.57 2.52
C ARG A 70 -1.26 11.04 2.95
N VAL A 71 -0.16 11.74 2.69
CA VAL A 71 -0.02 13.17 2.95
C VAL A 71 0.33 13.89 1.64
N PRO A 72 -0.16 15.12 1.42
CA PRO A 72 0.11 15.87 0.18
C PRO A 72 1.58 16.32 0.09
N ASP A 73 2.15 16.74 1.22
CA ASP A 73 3.56 17.11 1.35
C ASP A 73 4.12 16.47 2.63
N ILE A 74 5.08 15.55 2.46
CA ILE A 74 5.65 14.81 3.59
C ILE A 74 6.62 15.66 4.41
N ALA A 75 7.32 16.60 3.80
CA ALA A 75 8.27 17.47 4.50
C ALA A 75 7.48 18.44 5.39
N ALA A 76 6.52 19.16 4.80
CA ALA A 76 5.68 20.09 5.55
C ALA A 76 4.87 19.38 6.65
N THR A 77 4.36 18.17 6.38
CA THR A 77 3.61 17.40 7.39
C THR A 77 4.52 16.94 8.53
N ARG A 78 5.74 16.47 8.23
CA ARG A 78 6.70 16.04 9.24
C ARG A 78 7.10 17.21 10.13
N ASP A 79 7.42 18.36 9.55
CA ASP A 79 7.81 19.55 10.31
C ASP A 79 6.69 20.01 11.24
N ARG A 80 5.45 20.09 10.73
CA ARG A 80 4.27 20.43 11.55
C ARG A 80 4.09 19.48 12.74
N LEU A 81 4.27 18.16 12.54
CA LEU A 81 4.10 17.18 13.61
C LEU A 81 5.25 17.23 14.61
N LEU A 82 6.50 17.43 14.17
CA LEU A 82 7.64 17.64 15.06
C LEU A 82 7.46 18.90 15.91
N SER A 83 7.01 20.02 15.31
CA SER A 83 6.68 21.25 16.04
C SER A 83 5.56 21.05 17.06
N ALA A 84 4.66 20.09 16.83
CA ALA A 84 3.63 19.68 17.79
C ALA A 84 4.14 18.66 18.85
N GLY A 85 5.44 18.42 18.93
CA GLY A 85 6.06 17.54 19.92
C GLY A 85 5.91 16.04 19.63
N ARG A 86 5.58 15.65 18.39
CA ARG A 86 5.45 14.24 17.99
C ARG A 86 6.80 13.60 17.69
N ASN A 87 6.89 12.29 17.87
CA ASN A 87 8.09 11.51 17.53
C ASN A 87 7.98 10.89 16.13
N LEU A 88 8.78 11.40 15.19
CA LEU A 88 8.85 10.88 13.82
C LEU A 88 10.28 10.48 13.43
N SER A 89 10.40 9.45 12.59
CA SER A 89 11.67 9.16 11.92
C SER A 89 12.04 10.25 10.91
N GLU A 90 13.28 10.23 10.42
CA GLU A 90 13.65 10.92 9.18
C GLU A 90 12.82 10.39 8.00
N THR A 91 12.69 11.23 6.97
CA THR A 91 12.07 10.85 5.71
C THR A 91 13.04 10.01 4.88
N ARG A 92 12.55 8.92 4.30
CA ARG A 92 13.32 8.04 3.41
C ARG A 92 12.52 7.72 2.14
N LYS A 93 13.23 7.28 1.09
CA LYS A 93 12.57 6.79 -0.14
C LYS A 93 11.70 5.57 0.18
N GLY A 94 10.48 5.58 -0.34
CA GLY A 94 9.56 4.46 -0.29
C GLY A 94 9.80 3.45 -1.41
N ARG A 95 9.00 2.38 -1.41
CA ARG A 95 9.11 1.28 -2.39
C ARG A 95 8.57 1.66 -3.77
N ARG A 96 7.52 2.49 -3.84
CA ARG A 96 6.98 2.99 -5.11
C ARG A 96 7.90 4.09 -5.66
N PRO A 97 8.21 4.14 -6.97
CA PRO A 97 8.93 5.26 -7.56
C PRO A 97 8.26 6.60 -7.20
N GLY A 98 9.07 7.60 -6.85
CA GLY A 98 8.61 8.92 -6.41
C GLY A 98 7.83 8.90 -5.10
N SER A 99 7.96 7.86 -4.27
CA SER A 99 7.36 7.84 -2.93
C SER A 99 8.39 8.12 -1.85
N HIS A 100 7.94 8.79 -0.80
CA HIS A 100 8.69 9.12 0.39
C HIS A 100 7.89 8.72 1.62
N VAL A 101 8.56 8.26 2.67
CA VAL A 101 7.92 7.80 3.89
C VAL A 101 8.64 8.25 5.15
N CYS A 102 7.88 8.47 6.23
CA CYS A 102 8.41 8.63 7.60
C CYS A 102 7.48 7.92 8.58
N THR A 103 8.03 7.40 9.68
CA THR A 103 7.29 6.63 10.69
C THR A 103 6.87 7.54 11.83
N LEU A 104 5.59 7.54 12.20
CA LEU A 104 5.07 8.13 13.44
C LEU A 104 5.16 7.08 14.55
N ARG A 105 5.85 7.40 15.63
CA ARG A 105 6.26 6.42 16.66
C ARG A 105 5.46 6.50 17.95
N ASP A 106 4.76 7.60 18.18
CA ASP A 106 4.00 7.86 19.39
C ASP A 106 2.52 8.11 19.09
N GLY A 107 1.64 7.97 20.10
CA GLY A 107 0.19 8.21 20.02
C GLY A 107 -0.52 7.50 18.85
N THR A 108 0.00 6.34 18.46
CA THR A 108 -0.59 5.47 17.43
C THR A 108 -1.37 4.31 18.02
N ALA A 109 -1.66 4.33 19.33
CA ALA A 109 -2.27 3.20 20.06
C ALA A 109 -1.52 1.86 19.82
N ASN A 110 -0.18 1.92 19.76
CA ASN A 110 0.71 0.79 19.44
C ASN A 110 0.52 0.18 18.05
N VAL A 111 -0.15 0.88 17.14
CA VAL A 111 -0.23 0.50 15.73
C VAL A 111 0.99 1.05 15.00
N PRO A 112 1.78 0.21 14.30
CA PRO A 112 2.83 0.70 13.41
C PRO A 112 2.23 1.66 12.38
N THR A 113 2.68 2.91 12.37
CA THR A 113 2.07 3.96 11.53
C THR A 113 3.11 4.67 10.69
N ILE A 114 2.82 4.80 9.39
CA ILE A 114 3.70 5.46 8.43
C ILE A 114 2.95 6.57 7.70
N LEU A 115 3.62 7.68 7.43
CA LEU A 115 3.15 8.72 6.53
C LEU A 115 3.78 8.48 5.16
N LEU A 116 2.98 8.59 4.11
CA LEU A 116 3.37 8.35 2.72
C LEU A 116 3.10 9.61 1.90
N GLY A 117 4.17 10.22 1.40
CA GLY A 117 4.12 11.28 0.40
C GLY A 117 4.47 10.73 -0.98
N LEU A 118 3.94 11.38 -2.01
CA LEU A 118 4.37 11.19 -3.39
C LEU A 118 4.94 12.52 -3.90
N ASP A 119 5.99 12.44 -4.69
CA ASP A 119 6.46 13.59 -5.45
C ASP A 119 5.30 14.08 -6.34
N GLY A 120 5.17 15.40 -6.45
CA GLY A 120 4.09 16.08 -7.18
C GLY A 120 4.01 15.68 -8.64
#